data_AF-A0A5M4D911-F1
#
_entry.id   AF-A0A5M4D911-F1
#
_cell.length_a   1.000
_cell.length_b   1.000
_cell.length_c   1.000
_cell.angle_alpha   90.00
_cell.angle_beta   90.00
_cell.angle_gamma   90.00
#
_symmetry.space_group_name_H-M   'P 1'
#
loop_
_entity.id
_entity.type
_entity.pdbx_description
1 polymer ?
#
loop_
_entity_poly.entity_id
_entity_poly.type
_entity_poly.pdbx_seq_one_letter_code
_entity_poly.pdbx_strand_id
1 'polypeptide(L)'
;MRTWTRSLCLLAMLTGTALAQESASQPPLLAGPSVAETNITALTSNFVEPQNPRQRLGAGPDARILREFIAEWRESGDPALRLTPDQQQEIGSIARDFQMRMAEFERTYARELRRLRAQEGQTGPRSTPQSTPEPKRDEPAMTPMQERTPDTAARIAELEALRPNPADLEKRVRAVLNEPQRAALDARIEAALKERSEQRQMERIQKEVADQMARQAPTQINLDRLPPRVRQRIEALPPDERAVALEQLRERFADRSGSRWAESTAEKPAPSMDAVNVPRPGGQ
;
A
#
# COMPACT_ATOMS: atom_id res chain seq x y z
N MET A 1 -14.12 -10.06 48.37
CA MET A 1 -12.87 -10.01 49.15
C MET A 1 -11.89 -11.01 48.55
N ARG A 2 -10.89 -10.54 47.80
CA ARG A 2 -9.79 -11.37 47.27
C ARG A 2 -8.50 -10.55 47.39
N THR A 3 -7.66 -10.95 48.34
CA THR A 3 -6.36 -10.37 48.64
C THR A 3 -5.31 -10.92 47.67
N TRP A 4 -4.73 -10.05 46.85
CA TRP A 4 -3.53 -10.39 46.06
C TRP A 4 -2.31 -9.85 46.77
N THR A 5 -1.49 -10.79 47.23
CA THR A 5 -0.24 -10.63 47.95
C THR A 5 0.84 -10.06 47.04
N ARG A 6 1.48 -9.01 47.56
CA ARG A 6 2.67 -8.35 47.03
C ARG A 6 3.82 -9.36 46.92
N SER A 7 4.44 -9.47 45.75
CA SER A 7 5.80 -10.02 45.62
C SER A 7 6.74 -8.89 45.27
N LEU A 8 7.73 -8.74 46.14
CA LEU A 8 8.71 -7.68 46.27
C LEU A 8 10.06 -8.36 46.03
N CYS A 9 10.68 -8.11 44.87
CA CYS A 9 12.08 -8.42 44.56
C CYS A 9 12.61 -7.15 43.88
N LEU A 10 13.27 -6.22 44.56
CA LEU A 10 14.59 -6.28 45.20
C LEU A 10 15.72 -6.47 44.17
N LEU A 11 16.20 -5.32 43.70
CA LEU A 11 17.61 -4.90 43.69
C LEU A 11 18.61 -5.73 42.87
N ALA A 12 19.03 -5.16 41.74
CA ALA A 12 20.43 -5.23 41.30
C ALA A 12 20.79 -3.92 40.60
N MET A 13 21.39 -3.00 41.37
CA MET A 13 22.12 -1.87 40.81
C MET A 13 23.39 -2.40 40.13
N LEU A 14 23.48 -2.26 38.81
CA LEU A 14 24.76 -2.30 38.10
C LEU A 14 25.11 -0.88 37.67
N THR A 15 25.73 -0.16 38.60
CA THR A 15 26.53 1.03 38.34
C THR A 15 27.78 0.63 37.58
N GLY A 16 27.73 0.68 36.25
CA GLY A 16 28.90 0.60 35.40
C GLY A 16 29.56 1.96 35.25
N THR A 17 30.55 2.26 36.09
CA THR A 17 31.52 3.34 35.87
C THR A 17 32.40 2.97 34.68
N ALA A 18 32.10 3.52 33.51
CA ALA A 18 33.02 3.52 32.38
C ALA A 18 34.10 4.56 32.64
N LEU A 19 35.32 4.09 32.87
CA LEU A 19 36.51 4.93 32.92
C LEU A 19 36.72 5.57 31.54
N ALA A 20 36.69 6.89 31.49
CA ALA A 20 37.11 7.68 30.35
C ALA A 20 38.62 7.45 30.12
N GLN A 21 38.95 6.73 29.05
CA GLN A 21 40.32 6.63 28.56
C GLN A 21 40.55 7.79 27.58
N GLU A 22 41.12 8.87 28.11
CA GLU A 22 41.49 10.06 27.37
C GLU A 22 42.71 9.74 26.48
N SER A 23 42.43 9.24 25.27
CA SER A 23 43.45 9.04 24.25
C SER A 23 43.77 10.39 23.62
N ALA A 24 44.86 11.01 24.09
CA ALA A 24 45.47 12.17 23.46
C ALA A 24 46.00 11.78 22.06
N SER A 25 45.10 11.78 21.07
CA SER A 25 45.46 11.67 19.66
C SER A 25 45.90 13.04 19.17
N GLN A 26 47.15 13.12 18.71
CA GLN A 26 47.68 14.29 18.05
C GLN A 26 46.86 14.59 16.79
N PRO A 27 46.53 15.85 16.49
CA PRO A 27 45.79 16.18 15.28
C PRO A 27 46.64 15.87 14.04
N PRO A 28 46.13 15.09 13.07
CA PRO A 28 46.82 14.94 11.78
C PRO A 28 46.85 16.31 11.10
N LEU A 29 48.06 16.84 10.89
CA LEU A 29 48.36 18.16 10.28
C LEU A 29 47.94 18.28 8.79
N LEU A 30 47.14 17.35 8.27
CA LEU A 30 46.56 17.36 6.93
C LEU A 30 45.10 16.87 6.90
N ALA A 31 44.33 17.17 7.95
CA ALA A 31 42.87 17.05 7.86
C ALA A 31 42.34 18.20 6.98
N GLY A 32 41.84 17.85 5.79
CA GLY A 32 40.97 18.74 5.02
C GLY A 32 39.73 19.14 5.85
N PRO A 33 38.90 20.11 5.39
CA PRO A 33 37.73 20.56 6.13
C PRO A 33 36.89 19.34 6.55
N SER A 34 36.69 19.17 7.86
CA SER A 34 35.86 18.08 8.37
C SER A 34 34.43 18.35 7.95
N VAL A 35 33.97 17.59 6.96
CA VAL A 35 32.55 17.52 6.65
C VAL A 35 31.95 16.71 7.79
N ALA A 36 31.16 17.37 8.64
CA ALA A 36 30.40 16.67 9.67
C ALA A 36 29.65 15.50 9.00
N GLU A 37 29.82 14.29 9.51
CA GLU A 37 28.98 13.15 9.14
C GLU A 37 27.56 13.42 9.67
N THR A 38 26.82 14.27 8.96
CA THR A 38 25.37 14.28 9.03
C THR A 38 24.93 12.88 8.63
N ASN A 39 24.47 12.10 9.62
CA ASN A 39 23.76 10.83 9.46
C ASN A 39 22.97 10.80 8.13
N ILE A 40 23.54 10.16 7.11
CA ILE A 40 22.92 9.97 5.79
C ILE A 40 21.99 8.75 5.83
N THR A 41 21.21 8.62 6.90
CA THR A 41 20.09 7.67 6.98
C THR A 41 18.78 8.29 6.52
N ALA A 42 18.75 9.62 6.29
CA ALA A 42 17.57 10.33 5.78
C ALA A 42 17.57 10.58 4.26
N LEU A 43 18.64 10.23 3.52
CA LEU A 43 18.82 10.64 2.12
C LEU A 43 18.81 9.49 1.08
N THR A 44 18.87 8.22 1.50
CA THR A 44 18.71 7.08 0.57
C THR A 44 17.25 6.64 0.38
N SER A 45 16.30 7.24 1.10
CA SER A 45 14.85 7.06 0.88
C SER A 45 14.21 8.11 -0.04
N ASN A 46 15.01 8.92 -0.74
CA ASN A 46 14.54 9.96 -1.67
C ASN A 46 15.01 9.71 -3.11
N PHE A 47 14.61 8.60 -3.75
CA PHE A 47 14.67 8.52 -5.23
C PHE A 47 13.62 7.57 -5.85
N VAL A 48 12.55 7.28 -5.13
CA VAL A 48 11.28 6.93 -5.77
C VAL A 48 10.34 8.06 -5.45
N GLU A 49 10.42 9.12 -6.25
CA GLU A 49 9.37 10.11 -6.29
C GLU A 49 8.06 9.35 -6.57
N PRO A 50 7.10 9.31 -5.64
CA PRO A 50 5.86 8.61 -5.89
C PRO A 50 5.18 9.37 -7.03
N GLN A 51 5.21 8.80 -8.24
CA GLN A 51 4.63 9.36 -9.47
C GLN A 51 3.11 9.64 -9.35
N ASN A 52 2.49 9.27 -8.23
CA ASN A 52 1.10 9.57 -7.95
C ASN A 52 0.96 10.61 -6.82
N PRO A 53 0.51 11.85 -7.12
CA PRO A 53 0.14 12.83 -6.07
C PRO A 53 -0.94 12.29 -5.13
N ARG A 54 -1.75 11.33 -5.58
CA ARG A 54 -2.72 10.57 -4.77
C ARG A 54 -2.08 9.76 -3.63
N GLN A 55 -0.81 9.37 -3.73
CA GLN A 55 -0.09 8.70 -2.63
C GLN A 55 0.45 9.67 -1.58
N ARG A 56 0.69 10.94 -1.92
CA ARG A 56 1.23 11.94 -0.98
C ARG A 56 0.21 12.39 0.07
N LEU A 57 -1.07 12.46 -0.28
CA LEU A 57 -2.16 12.86 0.63
C LEU A 57 -2.49 11.82 1.73
N GLY A 58 -1.86 10.64 1.70
CA GLY A 58 -2.03 9.58 2.70
C GLY A 58 -0.77 9.29 3.53
N ALA A 59 0.27 10.12 3.43
CA ALA A 59 1.56 9.88 4.10
C ALA A 59 1.60 10.29 5.59
N GLY A 60 0.52 10.91 6.10
CA GLY A 60 0.37 11.16 7.54
C GLY A 60 0.11 9.86 8.31
N PRO A 61 0.49 9.79 9.60
CA PRO A 61 0.13 8.65 10.44
C PRO A 61 -1.39 8.49 10.45
N ASP A 62 -1.82 7.25 10.23
CA ASP A 62 -3.23 6.90 10.21
C ASP A 62 -3.86 7.29 11.56
N ALA A 63 -4.99 7.99 11.55
CA ALA A 63 -5.70 8.35 12.78
C ALA A 63 -6.07 7.13 13.64
N ARG A 64 -6.03 5.91 13.07
CA ARG A 64 -6.07 4.65 13.83
C ARG A 64 -4.88 4.47 14.77
N ILE A 65 -3.67 4.69 14.27
CA ILE A 65 -2.41 4.57 15.02
C ILE A 65 -2.44 5.49 16.25
N LEU A 66 -2.84 6.75 16.08
CA LEU A 66 -2.99 7.69 17.19
C LEU A 66 -3.99 7.21 18.25
N ARG A 67 -5.14 6.65 17.83
CA ARG A 67 -6.16 6.15 18.76
C ARG A 67 -5.69 4.93 19.55
N GLU A 68 -4.98 4.02 18.90
CA GLU A 68 -4.39 2.85 19.54
C GLU A 68 -3.39 3.28 20.63
N PHE A 69 -2.54 4.28 20.37
CA PHE A 69 -1.61 4.79 21.40
C PHE A 69 -2.27 5.51 22.55
N ILE A 70 -3.29 6.33 22.28
CA ILE A 70 -4.01 7.01 23.36
C ILE A 70 -4.68 5.98 24.28
N ALA A 71 -5.18 4.86 23.72
CA ALA A 71 -5.72 3.76 24.51
C ALA A 71 -4.64 3.05 25.32
N GLU A 72 -3.49 2.74 24.71
CA GLU A 72 -2.34 2.09 25.37
C GLU A 72 -1.81 2.94 26.54
N TRP A 73 -1.60 4.25 26.34
CA TRP A 73 -1.03 5.12 27.37
C TRP A 73 -2.00 5.49 28.50
N ARG A 74 -3.30 5.31 28.30
CA ARG A 74 -4.26 5.39 29.39
C ARG A 74 -4.02 4.29 30.43
N GLU A 75 -3.56 3.13 29.99
CA GLU A 75 -3.34 1.93 30.80
C GLU A 75 -1.86 1.65 31.10
N SER A 76 -0.93 2.46 30.55
CA SER A 76 0.51 2.28 30.75
C SER A 76 0.89 2.34 32.22
N GLY A 77 1.71 1.38 32.64
CA GLY A 77 2.34 1.35 33.97
C GLY A 77 3.51 2.32 34.12
N ASP A 78 4.01 2.89 33.02
CA ASP A 78 5.09 3.87 33.04
C ASP A 78 4.52 5.27 33.35
N PRO A 79 4.86 5.89 34.50
CA PRO A 79 4.35 7.21 34.88
C PRO A 79 4.81 8.32 33.93
N ALA A 80 5.93 8.16 33.22
CA ALA A 80 6.41 9.16 32.26
C ALA A 80 5.57 9.18 30.97
N LEU A 81 5.01 8.02 30.60
CA LEU A 81 4.19 7.87 29.39
C LEU A 81 2.70 7.97 29.67
N ARG A 82 2.28 7.74 30.92
CA ARG A 82 0.87 7.79 31.32
C ARG A 82 0.27 9.18 31.08
N LEU A 83 -0.87 9.21 30.40
CA LEU A 83 -1.62 10.45 30.17
C LEU A 83 -2.30 10.92 31.47
N THR A 84 -2.11 12.20 31.82
CA THR A 84 -2.84 12.80 32.94
C THR A 84 -4.35 12.89 32.64
N PRO A 85 -5.22 12.97 33.67
CA PRO A 85 -6.66 13.11 33.44
C PRO A 85 -7.02 14.30 32.52
N ASP A 86 -6.34 15.43 32.70
CA ASP A 86 -6.55 16.65 31.90
C ASP A 86 -6.11 16.42 30.44
N GLN A 87 -4.94 15.82 30.22
CA GLN A 87 -4.48 15.45 28.87
C GLN A 87 -5.46 14.48 28.19
N GLN A 88 -5.99 13.49 28.92
CA GLN A 88 -6.98 12.55 28.37
C GLN A 88 -8.27 13.25 27.96
N GLN A 89 -8.74 14.20 28.79
CA GLN A 89 -9.94 14.97 28.50
C GLN A 89 -9.74 15.86 27.26
N GLU A 90 -8.60 16.54 27.16
CA GLU A 90 -8.28 17.43 26.05
C GLU A 90 -8.04 16.68 24.74
N ILE A 91 -7.28 15.59 24.77
CA ILE A 91 -7.12 14.71 23.61
C ILE A 91 -8.48 14.14 23.17
N GLY A 92 -9.34 13.79 24.14
CA GLY A 92 -10.70 13.33 23.88
C GLY A 92 -11.62 14.39 23.25
N SER A 93 -11.48 15.68 23.59
CA SER A 93 -12.22 16.76 22.93
C SER A 93 -11.70 16.98 21.50
N ILE A 94 -10.38 17.06 21.32
CA ILE A 94 -9.71 17.19 20.02
C ILE A 94 -10.17 16.08 19.05
N ALA A 95 -10.18 14.82 19.51
CA ALA A 95 -10.59 13.68 18.69
C ALA A 95 -12.08 13.73 18.32
N ARG A 96 -12.96 14.12 19.26
CA ARG A 96 -14.41 14.28 18.99
C ARG A 96 -14.68 15.41 18.00
N ASP A 97 -14.02 16.55 18.14
CA ASP A 97 -14.12 17.66 17.19
C ASP A 97 -13.75 17.23 15.77
N PHE A 98 -12.64 16.50 15.64
CA PHE A 98 -12.20 15.99 14.34
C PHE A 98 -13.21 15.00 13.75
N GLN A 99 -13.74 14.08 14.56
CA GLN A 99 -14.77 13.13 14.14
C GLN A 99 -16.06 13.83 13.69
N MET A 100 -16.49 14.87 14.41
CA MET A 100 -17.66 15.67 14.01
C MET A 100 -17.44 16.34 12.65
N ARG A 101 -16.29 17.00 12.45
CA ARG A 101 -15.95 17.63 11.16
C ARG A 101 -15.86 16.62 10.02
N MET A 102 -15.29 15.44 10.28
CA MET A 102 -15.23 14.35 9.30
C MET A 102 -16.63 13.85 8.95
N ALA A 103 -17.51 13.64 9.93
CA ALA A 103 -18.88 13.22 9.70
C ALA A 103 -19.69 14.27 8.93
N GLU A 104 -19.49 15.55 9.23
CA GLU A 104 -20.11 16.67 8.51
C GLU A 104 -19.63 16.74 7.06
N PHE A 105 -18.33 16.60 6.83
CA PHE A 105 -17.75 16.52 5.49
C PHE A 105 -18.35 15.35 4.70
N GLU A 106 -18.41 14.14 5.29
CA GLU A 106 -19.00 12.98 4.63
C GLU A 106 -20.49 13.17 4.33
N ARG A 107 -21.27 13.71 5.27
CA ARG A 107 -22.70 13.99 5.06
C ARG A 107 -22.91 14.96 3.89
N THR A 108 -22.06 15.96 3.77
CA THR A 108 -22.18 17.03 2.78
C THR A 108 -21.68 16.58 1.40
N TYR A 109 -20.50 15.95 1.34
CA TYR A 109 -19.78 15.74 0.09
C TYR A 109 -19.69 14.27 -0.37
N ALA A 110 -20.11 13.28 0.43
CA ALA A 110 -19.95 11.87 0.03
C ALA A 110 -20.74 11.50 -1.25
N ARG A 111 -21.93 12.09 -1.45
CA ARG A 111 -22.73 11.84 -2.66
C ARG A 111 -22.04 12.41 -3.90
N GLU A 112 -21.51 13.62 -3.79
CA GLU A 112 -20.78 14.31 -4.88
C GLU A 112 -19.49 13.56 -5.21
N LEU A 113 -18.66 13.24 -4.22
CA LEU A 113 -17.44 12.45 -4.41
C LEU A 113 -17.70 11.09 -5.05
N ARG A 114 -18.78 10.38 -4.65
CA ARG A 114 -19.17 9.10 -5.27
C ARG A 114 -19.56 9.30 -6.74
N ARG A 115 -20.33 10.34 -7.05
CA ARG A 115 -20.74 10.66 -8.42
C ARG A 115 -19.53 10.99 -9.30
N LEU A 116 -18.64 11.87 -8.83
CA LEU A 116 -17.45 12.27 -9.58
C LEU A 116 -16.50 11.09 -9.81
N ARG A 117 -16.27 10.23 -8.80
CA ARG A 117 -15.45 9.02 -8.96
C ARG A 117 -16.09 7.99 -9.89
N ALA A 118 -17.42 7.86 -9.91
CA ALA A 118 -18.11 7.01 -10.89
C ALA A 118 -17.92 7.53 -12.31
N GLN A 119 -17.96 8.84 -12.52
CA GLN A 119 -17.69 9.49 -13.82
C GLN A 119 -16.22 9.30 -14.25
N GLU A 120 -15.27 9.46 -13.32
CA GLU A 120 -13.84 9.22 -13.59
C GLU A 120 -13.56 7.73 -13.91
N GLY A 121 -14.21 6.80 -13.21
CA GLY A 121 -14.10 5.36 -13.45
C GLY A 121 -14.72 4.91 -14.77
N GLN A 122 -15.80 5.56 -15.22
CA GLN A 122 -16.42 5.29 -16.53
C GLN A 122 -15.59 5.78 -17.70
N THR A 123 -14.72 6.78 -17.48
CA THR A 123 -13.81 7.34 -18.50
C THR A 123 -12.40 6.71 -18.45
N GLY A 124 -12.18 5.70 -17.60
CA GLY A 124 -11.01 4.84 -17.66
C GLY A 124 -11.12 3.80 -18.78
N PRO A 125 -10.01 3.35 -19.40
CA PRO A 125 -10.04 2.19 -20.29
C PRO A 125 -10.63 1.03 -19.49
N ARG A 126 -11.83 0.63 -19.89
CA ARG A 126 -12.66 -0.41 -19.27
C ARG A 126 -11.75 -1.61 -19.01
N SER A 127 -11.35 -1.81 -17.75
CA SER A 127 -10.57 -2.98 -17.35
C SER A 127 -11.32 -4.20 -17.89
N THR A 128 -10.61 -4.97 -18.72
CA THR A 128 -11.09 -6.10 -19.50
C THR A 128 -12.25 -6.84 -18.80
N PRO A 129 -13.43 -6.93 -19.42
CA PRO A 129 -14.50 -7.76 -18.91
C PRO A 129 -13.98 -9.18 -18.82
N GLN A 130 -13.91 -9.70 -17.60
CA GLN A 130 -13.59 -11.09 -17.33
C GLN A 130 -14.61 -11.95 -18.08
N SER A 131 -14.09 -12.67 -19.07
CA SER A 131 -14.80 -13.40 -20.10
C SER A 131 -15.91 -14.30 -19.54
N THR A 132 -17.16 -13.91 -19.76
CA THR A 132 -18.24 -14.88 -19.98
C THR A 132 -18.57 -14.78 -21.48
N PRO A 133 -18.28 -15.81 -22.29
CA PRO A 133 -18.56 -15.77 -23.72
C PRO A 133 -20.02 -16.19 -23.98
N GLU A 134 -20.77 -15.37 -24.74
CA GLU A 134 -21.78 -15.75 -25.77
C GLU A 134 -22.84 -14.63 -26.00
N PRO A 135 -23.60 -14.64 -27.12
CA PRO A 135 -23.13 -14.52 -28.49
C PRO A 135 -23.66 -13.22 -29.16
N LYS A 136 -23.02 -12.87 -30.26
CA LYS A 136 -23.24 -11.68 -31.10
C LYS A 136 -24.72 -11.41 -31.39
N ARG A 137 -25.19 -10.22 -31.00
CA ARG A 137 -26.30 -9.53 -31.67
C ARG A 137 -25.75 -8.27 -32.30
N ASP A 138 -25.90 -8.19 -33.61
CA ASP A 138 -25.62 -7.02 -34.43
C ASP A 138 -26.44 -5.84 -33.92
N GLU A 139 -25.76 -4.83 -33.34
CA GLU A 139 -26.30 -3.48 -33.24
C GLU A 139 -25.20 -2.42 -33.38
N PRO A 140 -25.56 -1.24 -33.91
CA PRO A 140 -24.64 -0.36 -34.61
C PRO A 140 -23.99 0.72 -33.71
N ALA A 141 -22.84 1.18 -34.21
CA ALA A 141 -22.29 2.54 -34.12
C ALA A 141 -22.05 3.17 -32.73
N MET A 142 -20.76 3.20 -32.38
CA MET A 142 -20.03 4.32 -31.77
C MET A 142 -20.81 5.19 -30.79
N THR A 143 -20.82 4.79 -29.51
CA THR A 143 -20.97 5.75 -28.42
C THR A 143 -19.85 6.80 -28.54
N PRO A 144 -20.18 8.10 -28.51
CA PRO A 144 -19.17 9.15 -28.60
C PRO A 144 -18.20 8.98 -27.45
N MET A 145 -16.92 9.01 -27.79
CA MET A 145 -15.80 9.03 -26.85
C MET A 145 -15.99 10.25 -25.95
N GLN A 146 -16.60 10.05 -24.78
CA GLN A 146 -16.75 11.12 -23.80
C GLN A 146 -15.34 11.49 -23.35
N GLU A 147 -14.85 12.61 -23.87
CA GLU A 147 -13.65 13.28 -23.40
C GLU A 147 -13.71 13.34 -21.88
N ARG A 148 -12.63 12.90 -21.22
CA ARG A 148 -12.42 13.15 -19.80
C ARG A 148 -12.51 14.65 -19.60
N THR A 149 -13.60 15.14 -19.03
CA THR A 149 -13.72 16.54 -18.69
C THR A 149 -12.65 16.84 -17.63
N PRO A 150 -11.63 17.68 -17.91
CA PRO A 150 -10.58 18.01 -16.94
C PRO A 150 -11.15 18.60 -15.64
N ASP A 151 -12.39 19.11 -15.72
CA ASP A 151 -13.19 19.65 -14.64
C ASP A 151 -13.50 18.64 -13.50
N THR A 152 -13.70 17.36 -13.82
CA THR A 152 -14.06 16.34 -12.80
C THR A 152 -12.90 16.07 -11.84
N ALA A 153 -11.68 15.97 -12.37
CA ALA A 153 -10.48 15.73 -11.56
C ALA A 153 -10.16 16.94 -10.67
N ALA A 154 -10.31 18.16 -11.20
CA ALA A 154 -10.14 19.40 -10.44
C ALA A 154 -11.16 19.48 -9.29
N ARG A 155 -12.43 19.16 -9.56
CA ARG A 155 -13.47 19.16 -8.53
C ARG A 155 -13.23 18.12 -7.43
N ILE A 156 -12.76 16.93 -7.78
CA ILE A 156 -12.37 15.92 -6.78
C ILE A 156 -11.24 16.46 -5.90
N ALA A 157 -10.22 17.07 -6.48
CA ALA A 157 -9.10 17.63 -5.73
C ALA A 157 -9.53 18.77 -4.79
N GLU A 158 -10.45 19.64 -5.22
CA GLU A 158 -11.04 20.69 -4.39
C GLU A 158 -11.79 20.11 -3.18
N LEU A 159 -12.65 19.10 -3.41
CA LEU A 159 -13.37 18.41 -2.34
C LEU A 159 -12.41 17.68 -1.39
N GLU A 160 -11.34 17.08 -1.92
CA GLU A 160 -10.32 16.43 -1.09
C GLU A 160 -9.51 17.43 -0.26
N ALA A 161 -9.29 18.66 -0.75
CA ALA A 161 -8.66 19.74 0.01
C ALA A 161 -9.54 20.27 1.16
N LEU A 162 -10.87 20.20 1.02
CA LEU A 162 -11.82 20.55 2.08
C LEU A 162 -11.94 19.47 3.18
N ARG A 163 -11.39 18.27 2.94
CA ARG A 163 -11.44 17.19 3.92
C ARG A 163 -10.65 17.57 5.17
N PRO A 164 -11.18 17.35 6.39
CA PRO A 164 -10.41 17.54 7.61
C PRO A 164 -9.07 16.78 7.58
N ASN A 165 -7.97 17.52 7.76
CA ASN A 165 -6.62 16.99 7.61
C ASN A 165 -6.19 16.20 8.86
N PRO A 166 -5.78 14.93 8.74
CA PRO A 166 -5.28 14.16 9.89
C PRO A 166 -3.99 14.74 10.49
N ALA A 167 -3.18 15.47 9.72
CA ALA A 167 -1.98 16.12 10.25
C ALA A 167 -2.32 17.23 11.26
N ASP A 168 -3.46 17.93 11.09
CA ASP A 168 -3.92 18.93 12.06
C ASP A 168 -4.37 18.28 13.36
N LEU A 169 -5.00 17.10 13.28
CA LEU A 169 -5.34 16.29 14.46
C LEU A 169 -4.06 15.92 15.22
N GLU A 170 -3.07 15.36 14.53
CA GLU A 170 -1.79 14.99 15.11
C GLU A 170 -1.09 16.18 15.76
N LYS A 171 -1.00 17.32 15.07
CA LYS A 171 -0.39 18.55 15.58
C LYS A 171 -1.06 19.01 16.88
N ARG A 172 -2.40 18.99 16.94
CA ARG A 172 -3.15 19.34 18.15
C ARG A 172 -2.90 18.36 19.29
N VAL A 173 -2.87 17.05 19.01
CA VAL A 173 -2.55 16.03 20.03
C VAL A 173 -1.13 16.21 20.56
N ARG A 174 -0.14 16.40 19.68
CA ARG A 174 1.27 16.64 20.06
C ARG A 174 1.46 17.87 20.94
N ALA A 175 0.63 18.90 20.78
CA ALA A 175 0.69 20.10 21.61
C ALA A 175 0.30 19.83 23.08
N VAL A 176 -0.53 18.80 23.33
CA VAL A 176 -0.98 18.39 24.68
C VAL A 176 0.04 17.46 25.36
N LEU A 177 0.87 16.77 24.58
CA LEU A 177 1.85 15.81 25.07
C LEU A 177 3.12 16.49 25.60
N ASN A 178 3.70 15.91 26.65
CA ASN A 178 5.02 16.31 27.14
C ASN A 178 6.14 15.72 26.27
N GLU A 179 7.39 16.14 26.49
CA GLU A 179 8.53 15.69 25.69
C GLU A 179 8.75 14.17 25.67
N PRO A 180 8.77 13.45 26.81
CA PRO A 180 8.96 12.00 26.77
C PRO A 180 7.81 11.27 26.05
N GLN A 181 6.56 11.74 26.20
CA GLN A 181 5.42 11.23 25.43
C GLN A 181 5.61 11.49 23.93
N ARG A 182 6.03 12.71 23.52
CA ARG A 182 6.28 13.01 22.09
C ARG A 182 7.33 12.09 21.47
N ALA A 183 8.46 11.90 22.15
CA ALA A 183 9.50 10.98 21.69
C ALA A 183 9.01 9.54 21.57
N ALA A 184 8.20 9.06 22.54
CA ALA A 184 7.59 7.74 22.47
C ALA A 184 6.57 7.62 21.31
N LEU A 185 5.80 8.68 21.04
CA LEU A 185 4.89 8.72 19.90
C LEU A 185 5.66 8.59 18.57
N ASP A 186 6.75 9.34 18.42
CA ASP A 186 7.58 9.35 17.22
C ASP A 186 8.19 7.98 16.93
N ALA A 187 8.84 7.38 17.93
CA ALA A 187 9.44 6.05 17.80
C ALA A 187 8.41 5.00 17.38
N ARG A 188 7.18 5.13 17.87
CA ARG A 188 6.11 4.18 17.60
C ARG A 188 5.45 4.40 16.25
N ILE A 189 5.31 5.65 15.78
CA ILE A 189 4.91 5.96 14.40
C ILE A 189 5.93 5.36 13.42
N GLU A 190 7.22 5.55 13.68
CA GLU A 190 8.30 4.97 12.87
C GLU A 190 8.21 3.44 12.82
N ALA A 191 8.03 2.79 13.98
CA ALA A 191 7.87 1.34 14.06
C ALA A 191 6.63 0.85 13.28
N ALA A 192 5.49 1.53 13.38
CA ALA A 192 4.28 1.17 12.65
C ALA A 192 4.41 1.37 11.13
N LEU A 193 5.15 2.40 10.69
CA LEU A 193 5.45 2.61 9.27
C LEU A 193 6.37 1.49 8.74
N LYS A 194 7.38 1.11 9.51
CA LYS A 194 8.27 -0.01 9.19
C LYS A 194 7.50 -1.33 9.08
N GLU A 195 6.70 -1.67 10.07
CA GLU A 195 5.87 -2.89 10.08
C GLU A 195 4.93 -2.95 8.86
N ARG A 196 4.24 -1.85 8.53
CA ARG A 196 3.39 -1.77 7.33
C ARG A 196 4.20 -1.94 6.04
N SER A 197 5.42 -1.42 5.98
CA SER A 197 6.28 -1.55 4.80
C SER A 197 6.72 -3.00 4.59
N GLU A 198 7.08 -3.70 5.67
CA GLU A 198 7.46 -5.12 5.68
C GLU A 198 6.26 -6.01 5.33
N GLN A 199 5.08 -5.72 5.89
CA GLN A 199 3.85 -6.44 5.57
C GLN A 199 3.52 -6.34 4.08
N ARG A 200 3.62 -5.15 3.48
CA ARG A 200 3.41 -4.98 2.02
C ARG A 200 4.44 -5.72 1.18
N GLN A 201 5.70 -5.79 1.62
CA GLN A 201 6.71 -6.58 0.93
C GLN A 201 6.38 -8.07 1.00
N MET A 202 5.99 -8.56 2.17
CA MET A 202 5.55 -9.95 2.35
C MET A 202 4.33 -10.28 1.51
N GLU A 203 3.32 -9.40 1.44
CA GLU A 203 2.15 -9.58 0.58
C GLU A 203 2.53 -9.65 -0.91
N ARG A 204 3.50 -8.83 -1.36
CA ARG A 204 4.01 -8.90 -2.74
C ARG A 204 4.68 -10.24 -3.02
N ILE A 205 5.55 -10.69 -2.12
CA ILE A 205 6.22 -11.99 -2.25
C ILE A 205 5.19 -13.12 -2.24
N GLN A 206 4.22 -13.10 -1.34
CA GLN A 206 3.16 -14.11 -1.28
C GLN A 206 2.34 -14.13 -2.56
N LYS A 207 2.03 -12.96 -3.13
CA LYS A 207 1.33 -12.86 -4.40
C LYS A 207 2.18 -13.41 -5.55
N GLU A 208 3.46 -13.08 -5.61
CA GLU A 208 4.38 -13.62 -6.63
C GLU A 208 4.52 -15.14 -6.52
N VAL A 209 4.64 -15.67 -5.30
CA VAL A 209 4.67 -17.11 -5.04
C VAL A 209 3.33 -17.74 -5.45
N ALA A 210 2.20 -17.14 -5.12
CA ALA A 210 0.89 -17.63 -5.52
C ALA A 210 0.73 -17.63 -7.05
N ASP A 211 1.20 -16.59 -7.73
CA ASP A 211 1.20 -16.49 -9.20
C ASP A 211 2.16 -17.52 -9.83
N GLN A 212 3.33 -17.75 -9.23
CA GLN A 212 4.26 -18.80 -9.66
C GLN A 212 3.66 -20.19 -9.46
N MET A 213 3.05 -20.47 -8.31
CA MET A 213 2.35 -21.72 -8.05
C MET A 213 1.14 -21.88 -8.97
N ALA A 214 0.41 -20.82 -9.30
CA ALA A 214 -0.69 -20.89 -10.27
C ALA A 214 -0.19 -21.19 -11.69
N ARG A 215 1.02 -20.74 -12.05
CA ARG A 215 1.68 -21.05 -13.34
C ARG A 215 2.31 -22.45 -13.37
N GLN A 216 2.88 -22.90 -12.25
CA GLN A 216 3.58 -24.18 -12.12
C GLN A 216 2.68 -25.33 -11.70
N ALA A 217 1.54 -25.04 -11.06
CA ALA A 217 0.53 -26.05 -10.79
C ALA A 217 0.22 -26.69 -12.14
N PRO A 218 0.51 -27.99 -12.30
CA PRO A 218 0.06 -28.68 -13.46
C PRO A 218 -1.44 -28.44 -13.48
N THR A 219 -1.97 -27.84 -14.54
CA THR A 219 -3.41 -27.71 -14.76
C THR A 219 -4.00 -29.08 -14.50
N GLN A 220 -4.46 -29.32 -13.27
CA GLN A 220 -5.24 -30.50 -12.96
C GLN A 220 -6.45 -30.29 -13.84
N ILE A 221 -6.49 -31.07 -14.92
CA ILE A 221 -7.60 -31.01 -15.86
C ILE A 221 -8.81 -31.31 -15.00
N ASN A 222 -9.60 -30.28 -14.75
CA ASN A 222 -10.79 -30.46 -13.94
C ASN A 222 -11.72 -31.35 -14.75
N LEU A 223 -11.79 -32.64 -14.38
CA LEU A 223 -12.53 -33.67 -15.09
C LEU A 223 -14.01 -33.30 -15.25
N ASP A 224 -14.53 -32.49 -14.32
CA ASP A 224 -15.89 -31.94 -14.36
C ASP A 224 -16.15 -30.97 -15.52
N ARG A 225 -15.10 -30.39 -16.09
CA ARG A 225 -15.19 -29.47 -17.24
C ARG A 225 -15.00 -30.16 -18.57
N LEU A 226 -14.67 -31.45 -18.59
CA LEU A 226 -14.59 -32.21 -19.83
C LEU A 226 -16.00 -32.58 -20.33
N PRO A 227 -16.22 -32.62 -21.66
CA PRO A 227 -17.48 -33.13 -22.20
C PRO A 227 -17.80 -34.52 -21.63
N PRO A 228 -19.08 -34.82 -21.30
CA PRO A 228 -19.45 -36.05 -20.59
C PRO A 228 -18.91 -37.33 -21.25
N ARG A 229 -18.88 -37.35 -22.59
CA ARG A 229 -18.34 -38.48 -23.38
C ARG A 229 -16.85 -38.70 -23.19
N VAL A 230 -16.07 -37.62 -23.04
CA VAL A 230 -14.62 -37.70 -22.82
C VAL A 230 -14.34 -38.17 -21.40
N ARG A 231 -15.10 -37.66 -20.43
CA ARG A 231 -15.01 -38.05 -19.03
C ARG A 231 -15.26 -39.54 -18.82
N GLN A 232 -16.39 -40.05 -19.33
CA GLN A 232 -16.74 -41.47 -19.24
C GLN A 232 -15.68 -42.37 -19.90
N ARG A 233 -15.08 -41.91 -21.01
CA ARG A 233 -14.02 -42.66 -21.70
C ARG A 233 -12.73 -42.72 -20.89
N ILE A 234 -12.39 -41.66 -20.16
CA ILE A 234 -11.21 -41.62 -19.27
C ILE A 234 -11.45 -42.44 -17.99
N GLU A 235 -12.67 -42.40 -17.46
CA GLU A 235 -13.07 -43.19 -16.28
C GLU A 235 -13.18 -44.70 -16.57
N ALA A 236 -13.48 -45.08 -17.81
CA ALA A 236 -13.52 -46.48 -18.24
C ALA A 236 -12.12 -47.09 -18.49
N LEU A 237 -11.07 -46.26 -18.58
CA LEU A 237 -9.70 -46.74 -18.78
C LEU A 237 -9.09 -47.26 -17.45
N PRO A 238 -8.24 -48.31 -17.51
CA PRO A 238 -7.46 -48.76 -16.37
C PRO A 238 -6.54 -47.64 -15.85
N PRO A 239 -6.13 -47.69 -14.57
CA PRO A 239 -5.45 -46.59 -13.89
C PRO A 239 -4.16 -46.13 -14.60
N ASP A 240 -3.41 -47.07 -15.18
CA ASP A 240 -2.15 -46.79 -15.87
C ASP A 240 -2.38 -46.08 -17.22
N GLU A 241 -3.41 -46.49 -17.97
CA GLU A 241 -3.78 -45.86 -19.25
C GLU A 241 -4.47 -44.51 -19.05
N ARG A 242 -5.13 -44.32 -17.90
CA ARG A 242 -5.77 -43.06 -17.53
C ARG A 242 -4.76 -41.92 -17.38
N ALA A 243 -3.60 -42.19 -16.79
CA ALA A 243 -2.53 -41.20 -16.64
C ALA A 243 -2.04 -40.71 -18.02
N VAL A 244 -1.77 -41.65 -18.93
CA VAL A 244 -1.34 -41.35 -20.31
C VAL A 244 -2.40 -40.56 -21.08
N ALA A 245 -3.69 -40.93 -20.95
CA ALA A 245 -4.78 -40.22 -21.61
C ALA A 245 -4.94 -38.78 -21.10
N LEU A 246 -4.76 -38.55 -19.79
CA LEU A 246 -4.78 -37.22 -19.19
C LEU A 246 -3.58 -36.37 -19.64
N GLU A 247 -2.41 -36.99 -19.77
CA GLU A 247 -1.20 -36.32 -20.27
C GLU A 247 -1.33 -35.90 -21.74
N GLN A 248 -1.84 -36.78 -22.61
CA GLN A 248 -2.13 -36.44 -24.02
C GLN A 248 -3.19 -35.34 -24.16
N LEU A 249 -4.23 -35.36 -23.31
CA LEU A 249 -5.21 -34.28 -23.26
C LEU A 249 -4.56 -32.97 -22.85
N ARG A 250 -3.65 -33.02 -21.86
CA ARG A 250 -2.92 -31.86 -21.38
C ARG A 250 -2.04 -31.24 -22.47
N GLU A 251 -1.28 -32.04 -23.21
CA GLU A 251 -0.48 -31.57 -24.35
C GLU A 251 -1.36 -30.91 -25.41
N ARG A 252 -2.47 -31.54 -25.78
CA ARG A 252 -3.41 -30.96 -26.77
C ARG A 252 -4.00 -29.62 -26.32
N PHE A 253 -4.27 -29.45 -25.02
CA PHE A 253 -4.75 -28.18 -24.49
C PHE A 253 -3.63 -27.14 -24.39
N ALA A 254 -2.41 -27.55 -24.03
CA ALA A 254 -1.23 -26.68 -24.00
C ALA A 254 -0.90 -26.14 -25.40
N ASP A 255 -0.87 -26.98 -26.43
CA ASP A 255 -0.60 -26.55 -27.82
C ASP A 255 -1.66 -25.60 -28.36
N ARG A 256 -2.94 -25.88 -28.05
CA ARG A 256 -4.06 -25.07 -28.54
C ARG A 256 -4.19 -23.72 -27.81
N SER A 257 -3.71 -23.64 -26.57
CA SER A 257 -3.68 -22.40 -25.79
C SER A 257 -2.42 -21.58 -26.07
N GLY A 258 -1.26 -22.20 -26.22
CA GLY A 258 0.01 -21.54 -26.54
C GLY A 258 -0.02 -20.82 -27.89
N SER A 259 -0.65 -21.44 -28.89
CA SER A 259 -0.70 -20.88 -30.26
C SER A 259 -1.50 -19.58 -30.37
N ARG A 260 -2.47 -19.33 -29.48
CA ARG A 260 -3.32 -18.12 -29.54
C ARG A 260 -2.77 -16.93 -28.74
N TRP A 261 -1.86 -17.18 -27.80
CA TRP A 261 -1.25 -16.14 -26.97
C TRP A 261 0.15 -15.76 -27.46
N ALA A 262 0.91 -16.69 -28.05
CA ALA A 262 2.24 -16.40 -28.60
C ALA A 262 2.19 -15.41 -29.78
N GLU A 263 1.10 -15.39 -30.56
CA GLU A 263 0.92 -14.46 -31.68
C GLU A 263 0.46 -13.05 -31.23
N SER A 264 0.04 -12.89 -29.97
CA SER A 264 -0.32 -11.60 -29.36
C SER A 264 0.85 -10.90 -28.65
N THR A 265 1.94 -11.62 -28.37
CA THR A 265 3.17 -11.07 -27.77
C THR A 265 4.32 -11.00 -28.77
N ALA A 266 4.10 -11.38 -30.03
CA ALA A 266 5.01 -11.06 -31.12
C ALA A 266 5.14 -9.52 -31.17
N GLU A 267 6.30 -9.06 -30.74
CA GLU A 267 6.76 -7.69 -30.61
C GLU A 267 6.08 -6.75 -31.61
N LYS A 268 5.25 -5.83 -31.11
CA LYS A 268 5.08 -4.56 -31.82
C LYS A 268 6.49 -3.99 -32.00
N PRO A 269 6.95 -3.73 -33.24
CA PRO A 269 8.26 -3.10 -33.44
C PRO A 269 8.30 -1.82 -32.62
N ALA A 270 9.41 -1.60 -31.92
CA ALA A 270 9.62 -0.40 -31.14
C ALA A 270 9.27 0.82 -32.02
N PRO A 271 8.54 1.82 -31.50
CA PRO A 271 8.28 3.04 -32.25
C PRO A 271 9.61 3.63 -32.70
N SER A 272 9.84 3.73 -34.01
CA SER A 272 11.07 4.30 -34.54
C SER A 272 11.20 5.74 -34.05
N MET A 273 12.36 6.07 -33.48
CA MET A 273 12.68 7.42 -32.99
C MET A 273 12.76 8.48 -34.10
N ASP A 274 12.67 8.09 -35.37
CA ASP A 274 12.85 9.00 -36.53
C ASP A 274 11.61 9.81 -36.93
N ALA A 275 10.50 9.72 -36.19
CA ALA A 275 9.26 10.45 -36.50
C ALA A 275 9.03 11.69 -35.62
N VAL A 276 10.09 12.30 -35.05
CA VAL A 276 9.97 13.62 -34.41
C VAL A 276 10.01 14.69 -35.50
N ASN A 277 8.83 15.04 -36.01
CA ASN A 277 8.63 16.17 -36.90
C ASN A 277 8.81 17.47 -36.08
N VAL A 278 10.05 17.96 -35.98
CA VAL A 278 10.35 19.27 -35.39
C VAL A 278 9.91 20.35 -36.38
N PRO A 279 8.93 21.21 -36.05
CA PRO A 279 8.56 22.33 -36.90
C PRO A 279 9.77 23.27 -37.03
N ARG A 280 10.20 23.55 -38.27
CA ARG A 280 11.19 24.59 -38.53
C ARG A 280 10.66 25.93 -37.99
N PRO A 281 11.39 26.65 -37.13
CA PRO A 281 11.05 28.02 -36.82
C PRO A 281 11.15 28.85 -38.11
N GLY A 282 10.06 29.52 -38.45
CA GLY A 282 9.98 30.42 -39.60
C GLY A 282 11.03 31.52 -39.48
N GLY A 283 11.79 31.70 -40.55
CA GLY A 283 12.68 32.83 -40.74
C GLY A 283 11.88 34.12 -40.86
N GLN A 284 12.40 35.18 -40.25
CA GLN A 284 12.19 36.55 -40.68
C GLN A 284 13.07 36.84 -41.89
#